data_AF-A5ILX5-F1
#
_entry.id   AF-A5ILX5-F1
#
_cell.length_a   1.000
_cell.length_b   1.000
_cell.length_c   1.000
_cell.angle_alpha   90.00
_cell.angle_beta   90.00
_cell.angle_gamma   90.00
#
_symmetry.space_group_name_H-M   'P 1'
#
loop_
_entity.id
_entity.type
_entity.pdbx_description
1 polymer ?
#
loop_
_entity_poly.entity_id
_entity_poly.type
_entity_poly.pdbx_seq_one_letter_code
_entity_poly.pdbx_strand_id
1 'polypeptide(L)'
;MLGNLVKIHPILSIEDGELKVVAKKRGLKNVVEKIVQDLKIDGRKMLGLVYAGEEMKEIVLEIEEKLKDEHIERVDIVRLPPTLAVHSGPKMFGAGVFIL
;
A
#
# COMPACT_ATOMS: atom_id res chain seq x y z
N MET A 1 -26.39 1.00 17.38
CA MET A 1 -26.02 0.86 15.95
C MET A 1 -24.87 -0.13 15.80
N LEU A 2 -25.17 -1.40 15.55
CA LEU A 2 -24.17 -2.47 15.33
C LEU A 2 -23.72 -2.58 13.85
N GLY A 3 -24.21 -1.68 12.99
CA GLY A 3 -24.08 -1.76 11.52
C GLY A 3 -22.71 -1.39 10.92
N ASN A 4 -21.70 -1.03 11.73
CA ASN A 4 -20.35 -0.67 11.26
C ASN A 4 -19.28 -1.73 11.57
N LEU A 5 -19.68 -2.93 12.04
CA LEU A 5 -18.75 -3.88 12.66
C LEU A 5 -17.85 -4.66 11.69
N VAL A 6 -17.97 -4.47 10.37
CA VAL A 6 -17.13 -5.15 9.39
C VAL A 6 -16.59 -4.18 8.34
N LYS A 7 -15.48 -3.51 8.65
CA LYS A 7 -14.71 -2.74 7.66
C LYS A 7 -13.89 -3.69 6.78
N ILE A 8 -14.45 -4.05 5.62
CA ILE A 8 -13.73 -4.77 4.56
C ILE A 8 -13.11 -3.73 3.63
N HIS A 9 -11.81 -3.86 3.39
CA HIS A 9 -11.03 -2.99 2.51
C HIS A 9 -10.61 -3.75 1.25
N PRO A 10 -10.86 -3.23 0.05
CA PRO A 10 -10.30 -3.77 -1.18
C PRO A 10 -8.79 -3.48 -1.22
N ILE A 11 -8.03 -4.40 -1.80
CA ILE A 11 -6.63 -4.25 -2.16
C ILE A 11 -6.55 -4.31 -3.67
N LEU A 12 -5.93 -3.30 -4.26
CA LEU A 12 -5.85 -3.12 -5.72
C LEU A 12 -4.42 -3.35 -6.19
N SER A 13 -4.27 -3.90 -7.39
CA SER A 13 -3.02 -3.90 -8.17
C SER A 13 -3.23 -3.13 -9.48
N ILE A 14 -2.12 -2.83 -10.16
CA ILE A 14 -2.14 -2.41 -11.55
C ILE A 14 -1.67 -3.60 -12.39
N GLU A 15 -2.51 -4.05 -13.32
CA GLU A 15 -2.22 -5.11 -14.28
C GLU A 15 -2.57 -4.60 -15.68
N ASP A 16 -1.61 -4.63 -16.61
CA ASP A 16 -1.77 -4.12 -17.98
C ASP A 16 -2.28 -2.67 -18.06
N GLY A 17 -1.90 -1.85 -17.07
CA GLY A 17 -2.31 -0.44 -16.96
C GLY A 17 -3.70 -0.24 -16.34
N GLU A 18 -4.39 -1.30 -15.95
CA GLU A 18 -5.73 -1.24 -15.34
C GLU A 18 -5.71 -1.60 -13.85
N LEU A 19 -6.60 -0.96 -13.08
CA LEU A 19 -6.80 -1.29 -11.67
C LEU A 19 -7.59 -2.59 -11.55
N LYS A 20 -7.03 -3.57 -10.85
CA LYS A 20 -7.71 -4.83 -10.52
C LYS A 20 -7.79 -5.06 -9.03
N VAL A 21 -8.91 -5.64 -8.58
CA VAL A 21 -9.09 -6.04 -7.17
C VAL A 21 -8.44 -7.40 -6.97
N VAL A 22 -7.30 -7.43 -6.27
CA VAL A 22 -6.55 -8.67 -6.01
C VAL A 22 -6.92 -9.34 -4.69
N ALA A 23 -7.46 -8.58 -3.74
CA ALA A 23 -7.94 -9.12 -2.48
C ALA A 23 -8.97 -8.21 -1.81
N LYS A 24 -9.70 -8.77 -0.84
CA LYS A 24 -10.53 -8.03 0.12
C LYS A 24 -10.19 -8.52 1.52
N LYS A 25 -9.78 -7.63 2.42
CA LYS A 25 -9.35 -7.98 3.79
C LYS A 25 -10.13 -7.17 4.81
N ARG A 26 -10.42 -7.78 5.96
CA ARG A 26 -11.11 -7.13 7.08
C ARG A 26 -10.10 -6.42 7.97
N GLY A 27 -10.28 -5.12 8.20
CA GLY A 27 -9.39 -4.31 9.03
C GLY A 27 -8.04 -4.02 8.36
N LEU A 28 -7.43 -2.89 8.73
CA LEU A 28 -6.20 -2.39 8.10
C LEU A 28 -4.98 -3.28 8.34
N LYS A 29 -4.87 -3.90 9.52
CA LYS A 29 -3.77 -4.83 9.83
C LYS A 29 -3.65 -5.96 8.79
N ASN A 30 -4.78 -6.61 8.46
CA ASN A 30 -4.79 -7.69 7.47
C ASN A 30 -4.55 -7.18 6.03
N VAL A 31 -4.79 -5.89 5.76
CA VAL A 31 -4.43 -5.25 4.49
C VAL A 31 -2.92 -5.08 4.40
N VAL A 32 -2.31 -4.50 5.44
CA VAL A 32 -0.85 -4.31 5.54
C VAL A 32 -0.12 -5.64 5.40
N GLU A 33 -0.55 -6.67 6.15
CA GLU A 33 0.05 -8.00 6.08
C GLU A 33 -0.01 -8.60 4.68
N LYS A 34 -1.13 -8.42 3.96
CA LYS A 34 -1.26 -8.91 2.58
C LYS A 34 -0.36 -8.14 1.62
N ILE A 35 -0.30 -6.81 1.71
CA ILE A 35 0.58 -5.98 0.89
C ILE A 35 2.04 -6.38 1.10
N VAL A 36 2.47 -6.52 2.36
CA VAL A 36 3.83 -6.94 2.70
C VAL A 36 4.13 -8.34 2.15
N GLN A 37 3.19 -9.28 2.29
CA GLN A 37 3.35 -10.63 1.76
C GLN A 37 3.54 -10.63 0.24
N ASP A 38 2.79 -9.80 -0.49
CA ASP A 38 2.85 -9.73 -1.96
C ASP A 38 4.13 -9.08 -2.49
N LEU A 39 4.73 -8.18 -1.70
CA LEU A 39 5.91 -7.40 -2.08
C LEU A 39 7.23 -7.95 -1.52
N LYS A 40 7.17 -9.00 -0.69
CA LYS A 40 8.37 -9.73 -0.25
C LYS A 40 8.94 -10.54 -1.40
N ILE A 41 9.85 -9.91 -2.13
CA ILE A 41 10.51 -10.47 -3.30
C ILE A 41 12.03 -10.33 -3.11
N ASP A 42 12.76 -11.39 -3.47
CA ASP A 42 14.22 -11.43 -3.41
C ASP A 42 14.86 -10.58 -4.51
N GLY A 43 16.10 -10.16 -4.27
CA GLY A 43 16.89 -9.37 -5.23
C GLY A 43 16.95 -7.88 -4.90
N ARG A 44 17.88 -7.21 -5.58
CA ARG A 44 18.11 -5.76 -5.48
C ARG A 44 16.87 -5.03 -5.98
N LYS A 45 16.37 -4.09 -5.19
CA LYS A 45 15.07 -3.46 -5.45
C LYS A 45 14.97 -2.03 -4.93
N MET A 46 14.03 -1.28 -5.50
CA MET A 46 13.55 0.00 -4.99
C MET A 46 12.17 -0.18 -4.38
N LEU A 47 11.89 0.55 -3.30
CA LEU A 47 10.59 0.56 -2.63
C LEU A 47 9.91 1.92 -2.84
N GLY A 48 8.73 1.90 -3.45
CA GLY A 48 7.85 3.05 -3.59
C GLY A 48 6.66 2.94 -2.63
N LEU A 49 6.36 4.02 -1.93
CA LEU A 49 5.37 4.08 -0.86
C LEU A 49 4.50 5.33 -1.04
N VAL A 50 3.18 5.18 -0.96
CA VAL A 50 2.24 6.29 -1.21
C VAL A 50 1.13 6.38 -0.18
N TYR A 51 0.75 7.61 0.19
CA TYR A 51 -0.40 7.90 1.07
C TYR A 51 -1.16 9.13 0.58
N ALA A 52 -2.48 9.17 0.75
CA ALA A 52 -3.30 10.34 0.37
C ALA A 52 -3.49 11.33 1.54
N GLY A 53 -4.23 10.93 2.58
CA GLY A 53 -4.40 11.71 3.81
C GLY A 53 -3.20 11.58 4.76
N GLU A 54 -2.89 12.62 5.55
CA GLU A 54 -1.79 12.55 6.54
C GLU A 54 -2.01 11.40 7.54
N GLU A 55 -3.27 11.09 7.86
CA GLU A 55 -3.62 9.99 8.77
C GLU A 55 -3.17 8.61 8.25
N MET A 56 -2.88 8.51 6.94
CA MET A 56 -2.41 7.28 6.32
C MET A 56 -0.87 7.21 6.23
N LYS A 57 -0.15 8.22 6.69
CA LYS A 57 1.31 8.21 6.66
C LYS A 57 1.90 7.14 7.59
N GLU A 58 1.33 6.98 8.78
CA GLU A 58 1.80 5.99 9.76
C GLU A 58 1.69 4.55 9.24
N ILE A 59 0.60 4.21 8.52
CA ILE A 59 0.43 2.86 7.95
C ILE A 59 1.45 2.56 6.85
N VAL A 60 1.90 3.59 6.13
CA VAL A 60 2.91 3.46 5.08
C VAL A 60 4.30 3.26 5.68
N LEU A 61 4.61 3.96 6.78
CA LEU A 61 5.84 3.73 7.55
C LEU A 61 5.88 2.33 8.18
N GLU A 62 4.73 1.80 8.62
CA GLU A 62 4.62 0.39 9.06
C GLU A 62 4.95 -0.59 7.92
N ILE A 63 4.48 -0.32 6.69
CA ILE A 63 4.79 -1.15 5.53
C ILE A 63 6.29 -1.07 5.19
N GLU A 64 6.87 0.14 5.22
CA GLU A 64 8.31 0.34 5.02
C GLU A 64 9.13 -0.52 5.99
N GLU A 65 8.85 -0.44 7.28
CA GLU A 65 9.57 -1.19 8.32
C GLU A 65 9.48 -2.70 8.08
N LYS A 66 8.31 -3.20 7.66
CA LYS A 66 8.09 -4.63 7.38
C LYS A 66 8.73 -5.14 6.10
N LEU A 67 9.00 -4.26 5.13
CA LEU A 67 9.63 -4.58 3.85
C LEU A 67 11.13 -4.27 3.83
N LYS A 68 11.63 -3.53 4.82
CA LYS A 68 13.04 -3.13 4.90
C LYS A 68 13.95 -4.35 4.98
N ASP A 69 14.90 -4.42 4.05
CA ASP A 69 15.97 -5.42 4.02
C ASP A 69 17.25 -4.83 3.38
N GLU A 70 18.35 -5.59 3.41
CA GLU A 70 19.65 -5.19 2.87
C GLU A 70 19.70 -5.05 1.34
N HIS A 71 18.67 -5.50 0.63
CA HIS A 71 18.58 -5.45 -0.83
C HIS A 71 17.79 -4.22 -1.34
N ILE A 72 17.20 -3.42 -0.45
CA ILE A 72 16.57 -2.15 -0.81
C ILE A 72 17.62 -1.06 -0.99
N GLU A 73 17.75 -0.56 -2.22
CA GLU A 73 18.69 0.51 -2.55
C GLU A 73 18.14 1.90 -2.34
N ARG A 74 16.82 2.05 -2.46
CA ARG A 74 16.15 3.33 -2.35
C ARG A 74 14.71 3.14 -1.88
N VAL A 75 14.28 4.05 -1.02
CA VAL A 75 12.90 4.18 -0.58
C VAL A 75 12.39 5.56 -0.95
N ASP A 76 11.28 5.62 -1.69
CA ASP A 76 10.57 6.86 -1.99
C ASP A 76 9.20 6.83 -1.32
N ILE A 77 8.95 7.80 -0.43
CA ILE A 77 7.66 7.97 0.24
C ILE A 77 7.02 9.25 -0.27
N VAL A 78 5.88 9.13 -0.93
CA VAL A 78 5.24 10.25 -1.64
C VAL A 78 3.80 10.43 -1.20
N ARG A 79 3.41 11.68 -0.95
CA ARG A 79 2.00 12.05 -0.79
C ARG A 79 1.32 12.07 -2.15
N LEU A 80 0.19 11.38 -2.27
CA LEU A 80 -0.54 11.25 -3.52
C LEU A 80 -0.99 12.66 -4.01
N PRO A 81 -0.71 13.03 -5.27
CA PRO A 81 -1.12 14.32 -5.78
C PRO A 81 -2.66 14.44 -5.84
N PRO A 82 -3.21 15.68 -5.80
CA PRO A 82 -4.65 15.90 -5.77
C PRO A 82 -5.42 15.22 -6.90
N THR A 83 -4.83 15.14 -8.10
CA THR A 83 -5.42 14.50 -9.28
C THR A 83 -5.64 13.00 -9.12
N LEU A 84 -4.87 12.32 -8.27
CA LEU A 84 -5.08 10.91 -7.94
C LEU A 84 -5.92 10.75 -6.68
N ALA A 85 -5.68 11.59 -5.67
CA ALA A 85 -6.38 11.54 -4.39
C ALA A 85 -7.91 11.76 -4.52
N VAL A 86 -8.34 12.58 -5.49
CA VAL A 86 -9.77 12.78 -5.81
C VAL A 86 -10.48 11.50 -6.24
N HIS A 87 -9.78 10.58 -6.92
CA HIS A 87 -10.36 9.31 -7.38
C HIS A 87 -10.23 8.21 -6.32
N SER A 88 -9.10 8.15 -5.60
CA SER A 88 -8.83 7.08 -4.63
C SER A 88 -9.42 7.35 -3.24
N GLY A 89 -9.71 8.61 -2.92
CA GLY A 89 -10.13 9.07 -1.60
C GLY A 89 -8.97 9.24 -0.60
N PRO A 90 -9.22 9.93 0.53
CA PRO A 90 -8.18 10.31 1.50
C PRO A 90 -7.58 9.14 2.27
N LYS A 91 -8.31 8.01 2.38
CA LYS A 91 -7.84 6.80 3.09
C LYS A 91 -6.99 5.88 2.22
N MET A 92 -6.60 6.34 1.03
CA MET A 92 -5.72 5.59 0.12
C MET A 92 -4.30 5.55 0.66
N PHE A 93 -3.70 4.36 0.58
CA PHE A 93 -2.28 4.12 0.78
C PHE A 93 -1.86 2.92 -0.06
N GLY A 94 -0.56 2.78 -0.30
CA GLY A 94 -0.04 1.66 -1.07
C GLY A 94 1.48 1.57 -1.03
N ALA A 95 1.98 0.47 -1.57
CA ALA A 95 3.39 0.22 -1.77
C ALA A 95 3.60 -0.51 -3.09
N GLY A 96 4.80 -0.41 -3.65
CA GLY A 96 5.23 -1.15 -4.82
C GLY A 96 6.74 -1.34 -4.79
N VAL A 97 7.22 -2.42 -5.39
CA VAL A 97 8.66 -2.69 -5.54
C VAL A 97 9.03 -2.70 -7.01
N PHE A 98 10.21 -2.17 -7.33
CA PHE A 98 10.81 -2.24 -8.65
C PHE A 98 12.12 -3.02 -8.54
N ILE A 99 12.21 -4.16 -9.23
CA ILE A 99 13.42 -4.98 -9.25
C ILE A 99 14.44 -4.34 -10.20
N LEU A 100 15.70 -4.29 -9.77
CA LEU A 100 16.82 -3.69 -10.49
C LEU A 100 17.61 -4.71 -11.32
#